data_AF-A0A7W1M0W5-F1
#
_entry.id   AF-A0A7W1M0W5-F1
#
_cell.length_a   1.000
_cell.length_b   1.000
_cell.length_c   1.000
_cell.angle_alpha   90.00
_cell.angle_beta   90.00
_cell.angle_gamma   90.00
#
_symmetry.space_group_name_H-M   'P 1'
#
loop_
_entity.id
_entity.type
_entity.pdbx_description
1 polymer ?
#
loop_
_entity_poly.entity_id
_entity_poly.type
_entity_poly.pdbx_seq_one_letter_code
_entity_poly.pdbx_strand_id
1 'polypeptide(L)'
;MRAESATVSAHRDSGRLFAADGTLSFVLEQGAGETVLCLHGVPASSFLYRKVLVELAGQRLHGVAFDLPGLGLAARPEAFDYSWSGHLRREGASARRS
;
A
#
# COMPACT_ATOMS: atom_id res chain seq x y z
N MET A 1 11.41 0.31 -24.51
CA MET A 1 10.54 -0.24 -23.45
C MET A 1 11.38 -1.21 -22.62
N ARG A 2 11.70 -0.89 -21.36
CA ARG A 2 12.48 -1.80 -20.50
C ARG A 2 11.56 -2.87 -19.95
N ALA A 3 11.99 -4.13 -20.02
CA ALA A 3 11.28 -5.24 -19.38
C ALA A 3 11.27 -5.00 -17.86
N GLU A 4 10.12 -5.29 -17.23
CA GLU A 4 9.98 -5.26 -15.79
C GLU A 4 10.90 -6.32 -15.15
N SER A 5 11.52 -5.98 -14.02
CA SER A 5 12.35 -6.96 -13.28
C SER A 5 11.44 -8.03 -12.68
N ALA A 6 11.88 -9.29 -12.71
CA ALA A 6 11.15 -10.42 -12.09
C ALA A 6 10.78 -10.16 -10.62
N THR A 7 11.61 -9.41 -9.89
CA THR A 7 11.35 -9.05 -8.49
C THR A 7 10.14 -8.11 -8.34
N VAL A 8 9.95 -7.19 -9.29
CA VAL A 8 8.81 -6.25 -9.26
C VAL A 8 7.53 -6.97 -9.66
N SER A 9 7.59 -7.85 -10.65
CA SER A 9 6.47 -8.72 -11.03
C SER A 9 6.03 -9.59 -9.85
N ALA A 10 6.97 -10.28 -9.20
CA ALA A 10 6.65 -11.12 -8.04
C ALA A 10 6.01 -10.32 -6.89
N HIS A 11 6.46 -9.06 -6.66
CA HIS A 11 5.82 -8.19 -5.68
C HIS A 11 4.38 -7.88 -6.05
N ARG A 12 4.12 -7.51 -7.30
CA ARG A 12 2.76 -7.27 -7.81
C ARG A 12 1.87 -8.50 -7.63
N ASP A 13 2.40 -9.68 -7.92
CA ASP A 13 1.65 -10.95 -7.82
C ASP A 13 1.39 -11.38 -6.36
N SER A 14 2.20 -10.91 -5.41
CA SER A 14 2.09 -11.24 -3.99
C SER A 14 1.08 -10.40 -3.20
N GLY A 15 0.54 -9.33 -3.80
CA GLY A 15 -0.42 -8.46 -3.14
C GLY A 15 -1.74 -8.37 -3.89
N ARG A 16 -2.57 -7.43 -3.48
CA ARG A 16 -3.89 -7.18 -4.09
C ARG A 16 -4.15 -5.70 -4.26
N LEU A 17 -5.00 -5.37 -5.22
CA LEU A 17 -5.56 -4.04 -5.34
C LEU A 17 -6.79 -3.91 -4.44
N PHE A 18 -7.01 -2.71 -3.90
CA PHE A 18 -8.24 -2.36 -3.20
C PHE A 18 -8.62 -0.92 -3.52
N ALA A 19 -9.92 -0.62 -3.47
CA ALA A 19 -10.43 0.73 -3.64
C ALA A 19 -10.61 1.40 -2.27
N ALA A 20 -10.14 2.64 -2.13
CA ALA A 20 -10.38 3.51 -1.00
C ALA A 20 -10.49 4.96 -1.48
N ASP A 21 -11.50 5.69 -0.99
CA ASP A 21 -11.72 7.11 -1.28
C ASP A 21 -11.61 7.44 -2.79
N GLY A 22 -12.24 6.61 -3.63
CA GLY A 22 -12.26 6.79 -5.09
C GLY A 22 -10.96 6.46 -5.82
N THR A 23 -9.94 5.97 -5.11
CA THR A 23 -8.61 5.64 -5.67
C THR A 23 -8.29 4.16 -5.47
N LEU A 24 -7.67 3.54 -6.48
CA LEU A 24 -7.12 2.19 -6.35
C LEU A 24 -5.73 2.25 -5.71
N SER A 25 -5.53 1.50 -4.64
CA SER A 25 -4.24 1.29 -3.98
C SER A 25 -3.85 -0.19 -4.05
N PHE A 26 -2.56 -0.46 -3.88
CA PHE A 26 -2.00 -1.81 -3.79
C PHE A 26 -1.64 -2.08 -2.33
N VAL A 27 -1.97 -3.28 -1.84
CA VAL A 27 -1.62 -3.71 -0.48
C VAL A 27 -0.91 -5.05 -0.51
N LEU A 28 0.12 -5.14 0.32
CA LEU A 28 0.83 -6.36 0.68
C LEU A 28 0.50 -6.69 2.15
N GLU A 29 0.06 -7.92 2.41
CA GLU A 29 -0.34 -8.37 3.74
C GLU A 29 0.27 -9.74 4.01
N GLN A 30 0.78 -9.97 5.22
CA GLN A 30 1.33 -11.28 5.60
C GLN A 30 1.20 -11.53 7.10
N GLY A 31 1.04 -12.80 7.45
CA GLY A 31 0.94 -13.25 8.84
C GLY A 31 -0.48 -13.18 9.40
N ALA A 32 -0.59 -13.41 10.70
CA ALA A 32 -1.84 -13.39 11.44
C ALA A 32 -1.52 -13.01 12.90
N GLY A 33 -2.42 -12.27 13.54
CA GLY A 33 -2.24 -11.77 14.91
C GLY A 33 -2.50 -10.27 15.01
N GLU A 34 -1.82 -9.60 15.94
CA GLU A 34 -1.91 -8.14 16.12
C GLU A 34 -1.44 -7.42 14.85
N THR A 35 -2.20 -6.42 14.41
CA THR A 35 -1.93 -5.76 13.13
C THR A 35 -0.86 -4.68 13.26
N VAL A 36 0.15 -4.74 12.40
CA VAL A 36 1.23 -3.76 12.28
C VAL A 36 1.14 -3.11 10.91
N LEU A 37 0.84 -1.81 10.89
CA LEU A 37 0.79 -1.03 9.66
C LEU A 37 2.17 -0.43 9.34
N CYS A 38 2.72 -0.79 8.18
CA CYS A 38 3.97 -0.27 7.67
C CYS A 38 3.71 0.80 6.59
N LEU A 39 3.91 2.07 6.95
CA LEU A 39 3.72 3.22 6.06
C LEU A 39 5.04 3.68 5.45
N HIS A 40 5.12 3.70 4.12
CA HIS A 40 6.29 4.22 3.42
C HIS A 40 6.25 5.75 3.28
N GLY A 41 7.40 6.38 3.06
CA GLY A 41 7.52 7.81 2.76
C GLY A 41 7.41 8.13 1.26
N VAL A 42 7.77 9.35 0.89
CA VAL A 42 7.81 9.81 -0.52
C VAL A 42 9.27 10.04 -0.93
N PRO A 43 9.76 9.55 -2.09
CA PRO A 43 9.10 8.70 -3.08
C PRO A 43 9.39 7.20 -2.86
N ALA A 44 8.45 6.44 -2.29
CA ALA A 44 8.65 5.00 -2.01
C ALA A 44 7.40 4.14 -2.33
N SER A 45 7.41 2.89 -1.86
CA SER A 45 6.33 1.90 -2.05
C SER A 45 6.36 0.86 -0.92
N SER A 46 5.24 0.19 -0.70
CA SER A 46 5.08 -1.07 0.03
C SER A 46 6.15 -2.12 -0.29
N PHE A 47 6.77 -2.07 -1.48
CA PHE A 47 7.91 -2.91 -1.85
C PHE A 47 9.05 -2.88 -0.83
N LEU A 48 9.26 -1.76 -0.13
CA LEU A 48 10.26 -1.65 0.94
C LEU A 48 10.03 -2.66 2.08
N TYR A 49 8.77 -2.99 2.36
CA TYR A 49 8.39 -3.81 3.50
C TYR A 49 8.28 -5.29 3.19
N ARG A 50 8.44 -5.75 1.94
CA ARG A 50 8.24 -7.17 1.56
C ARG A 50 9.04 -8.18 2.40
N LYS A 51 10.23 -7.80 2.88
CA LYS A 51 11.04 -8.64 3.80
C LYS A 51 10.66 -8.41 5.26
N VAL A 52 10.26 -7.20 5.61
CA VAL A 52 9.79 -6.85 6.96
C VAL A 52 8.51 -7.61 7.30
N LEU A 53 7.57 -7.74 6.35
CA LEU A 53 6.32 -8.47 6.58
C LEU A 53 6.56 -9.97 6.84
N VAL A 54 7.59 -10.57 6.22
CA VAL A 54 8.02 -11.94 6.51
C VAL A 54 8.49 -12.06 7.96
N GLU A 55 9.32 -11.13 8.43
CA GLU A 55 9.81 -11.12 9.82
C GLU A 55 8.69 -10.87 10.85
N LEU A 56 7.73 -10.00 10.53
CA LEU A 56 6.54 -9.76 11.36
C LEU A 56 5.66 -11.01 11.44
N ALA A 57 5.43 -11.69 10.32
CA ALA A 57 4.69 -12.94 10.28
C ALA A 57 5.38 -14.04 11.12
N GLY A 58 6.72 -14.12 11.08
CA GLY A 58 7.52 -15.01 11.93
C GLY A 58 7.33 -14.75 13.43
N GLN A 59 6.97 -13.51 13.81
CA GLN A 59 6.66 -13.10 15.18
C GLN A 59 5.17 -13.20 15.53
N ARG A 60 4.34 -13.83 14.69
CA ARG A 60 2.88 -13.94 14.87
C ARG A 60 2.17 -12.57 14.91
N LEU A 61 2.67 -11.65 14.08
CA LEU A 61 2.04 -10.36 13.81
C LEU A 61 1.45 -10.37 12.39
N HIS A 62 0.37 -9.64 12.20
CA HIS A 62 -0.23 -9.40 10.89
C HIS A 62 0.34 -8.10 10.31
N GLY A 63 1.31 -8.21 9.42
CA GLY A 63 1.93 -7.05 8.78
C GLY A 63 1.13 -6.60 7.55
N VAL A 64 0.86 -5.30 7.45
CA VAL A 64 0.13 -4.66 6.34
C VAL A 64 0.94 -3.49 5.80
N ALA A 65 1.15 -3.42 4.49
CA ALA A 65 1.79 -2.29 3.82
C ALA A 65 1.04 -1.94 2.54
N PHE A 66 0.61 -0.69 2.38
CA PHE A 66 -0.07 -0.23 1.16
C PHE A 66 0.69 0.90 0.47
N ASP A 67 0.44 1.05 -0.83
CA ASP A 67 0.99 2.14 -1.63
C ASP A 67 0.11 3.39 -1.52
N LEU A 68 0.70 4.50 -1.10
CA LEU A 68 0.04 5.80 -1.09
C LEU A 68 -0.38 6.21 -2.52
N PRO A 69 -1.49 6.96 -2.70
CA PRO A 69 -1.91 7.46 -4.01
C PRO A 69 -0.76 8.12 -4.77
N GLY A 70 -0.63 7.85 -6.07
CA GLY A 70 0.48 8.35 -6.90
C GLY A 70 1.77 7.53 -6.84
N LEU A 71 1.92 6.66 -5.84
CA LEU A 71 3.17 5.97 -5.54
C LEU A 71 3.06 4.46 -5.75
N GLY A 72 4.21 3.80 -5.93
CA GLY A 72 4.29 2.37 -6.19
C GLY A 72 3.33 1.89 -7.29
N LEU A 73 2.51 0.90 -6.94
CA LEU A 73 1.48 0.26 -7.75
C LEU A 73 0.08 0.87 -7.54
N ALA A 74 -0.06 1.92 -6.73
CA ALA A 74 -1.32 2.66 -6.62
C ALA A 74 -1.61 3.44 -7.91
N ALA A 75 -2.90 3.74 -8.12
CA ALA A 75 -3.34 4.64 -9.18
C ALA A 75 -2.74 6.04 -8.98
N ARG A 76 -2.63 6.79 -10.09
CA ARG A 76 -2.15 8.18 -10.10
C ARG A 76 -3.25 9.11 -10.63
N PRO A 77 -4.29 9.42 -9.84
CA PRO A 77 -5.31 10.35 -10.27
C PRO A 77 -4.71 11.74 -10.52
N GLU A 78 -5.12 12.40 -11.60
CA GLU A 78 -4.69 13.77 -11.91
C GLU A 78 -5.22 14.77 -10.87
N ALA A 79 -6.41 14.51 -10.32
CA ALA A 79 -7.09 15.39 -9.37
C ALA A 79 -6.65 15.19 -7.90
N PHE A 80 -5.64 14.35 -7.62
CA PHE A 80 -5.20 14.09 -6.24
C PHE A 80 -4.28 15.21 -5.72
N ASP A 81 -4.51 15.66 -4.48
CA ASP A 81 -3.62 16.60 -3.79
C ASP A 81 -2.35 15.88 -3.32
N TYR A 82 -1.28 15.96 -4.11
CA TYR A 82 0.02 15.35 -3.76
C TYR A 82 0.85 16.14 -2.75
N SER A 83 0.29 17.19 -2.11
CA SER A 83 0.95 17.82 -0.97
C SER A 83 1.12 16.83 0.19
N TRP A 84 2.01 17.13 1.13
CA TRP A 84 2.17 16.32 2.35
C TRP A 84 0.84 16.16 3.10
N SER A 85 0.10 17.26 3.25
CA SER A 85 -1.21 17.24 3.88
C SER A 85 -2.24 16.46 3.08
N GLY A 86 -2.18 16.51 1.75
CA GLY A 86 -3.07 15.74 0.88
C GLY A 86 -2.92 14.23 1.03
N HIS A 87 -1.70 13.72 1.22
CA HIS A 87 -1.47 12.30 1.53
C HIS A 87 -2.02 11.85 2.88
N LEU A 88 -2.20 12.78 3.83
CA LEU A 88 -2.77 12.52 5.15
C LEU A 88 -4.28 12.81 5.20
N ARG A 89 -4.83 13.47 4.18
CA ARG A 89 -6.24 13.82 4.11
C ARG A 89 -7.04 12.61 3.66
N ARG A 90 -8.09 12.33 4.41
CA ARG A 90 -9.17 11.43 4.02
C ARG A 90 -10.24 12.24 3.29
N GLU A 91 -10.26 12.18 1.97
CA GLU A 91 -11.37 12.69 1.16
C GLU A 91 -12.51 11.66 1.21
N GLY A 92 -13.45 11.81 2.15
CA GLY A 92 -14.68 10.99 2.17
C GLY A 92 -14.87 10.09 3.39
N ALA A 93 -14.85 10.66 4.59
CA ALA A 93 -15.69 10.14 5.67
C ALA A 93 -17.19 10.40 5.38
N SER A 94 -17.72 9.91 4.25
CA SER A 94 -19.16 9.67 4.16
C SER A 94 -19.42 8.37 4.90
N ALA A 95 -19.82 8.52 6.16
CA ALA A 95 -20.31 7.45 7.00
C ALA A 95 -21.39 6.66 6.25
N ARG A 96 -21.05 5.45 5.78
CA ARG A 96 -22.04 4.38 5.67
C ARG A 96 -21.67 3.33 6.71
N ARG A 97 -22.22 3.56 7.90
CA ARG A 97 -22.68 2.47 8.76
C ARG A 97 -23.89 1.87 8.05
N SER A 98 -23.84 0.59 7.74
CA SER A 98 -24.99 -0.29 7.56
C SER A 98 -24.64 -1.61 8.22
#